data_AF-A0A841LD42-F1
#
_entry.id   AF-A0A841LD42-F1
#
_cell.length_a   1.000
_cell.length_b   1.000
_cell.length_c   1.000
_cell.angle_alpha   90.00
_cell.angle_beta   90.00
_cell.angle_gamma   90.00
#
_symmetry.space_group_name_H-M   'P 1'
#
loop_
_entity.id
_entity.type
_entity.pdbx_description
1 polymer ?
#
loop_
_entity_poly.entity_id
_entity_poly.type
_entity_poly.pdbx_seq_one_letter_code
_entity_poly.pdbx_strand_id
1 'polypeptide(L)'
;MEKLQQLLLGTVDVPTYCAAFLFALIGALISLRLKATNRDKLSDSTPYAFSWKFLIQDNCLQLITGICLTFLAFRFCNELLGKELTMWLAVLIGALNNEVAGLFEKIQNKARETFK
;
A
#
# COMPACT_ATOMS: atom_id res chain seq x y z
N MET A 1 -15.05 13.91 -21.31
CA MET A 1 -14.48 13.59 -19.98
C MET A 1 -14.96 12.25 -19.44
N GLU A 2 -16.22 11.86 -19.67
CA GLU A 2 -16.82 10.62 -19.16
C GLU A 2 -16.07 9.33 -19.57
N LYS A 3 -15.62 9.25 -20.83
CA LYS A 3 -14.89 8.07 -21.35
C LYS A 3 -13.53 7.87 -20.67
N LEU A 4 -12.83 8.97 -20.32
CA LEU A 4 -11.55 8.92 -19.60
C LEU A 4 -11.77 8.42 -18.16
N GLN A 5 -12.80 8.94 -17.49
CA GLN A 5 -13.14 8.57 -16.12
C GLN A 5 -13.50 7.08 -16.03
N GLN A 6 -14.31 6.56 -16.95
CA GLN A 6 -14.63 5.12 -16.99
C GLN A 6 -13.39 4.24 -17.22
N LEU A 7 -12.45 4.68 -18.06
CA LEU A 7 -11.22 3.92 -18.28
C LEU A 7 -10.34 3.89 -17.02
N LEU A 8 -10.25 5.01 -16.30
CA LEU A 8 -9.38 5.16 -15.12
C LEU A 8 -9.98 4.62 -13.82
N LEU A 9 -11.28 4.76 -13.61
CA LEU A 9 -11.98 4.43 -12.36
C LEU A 9 -12.87 3.18 -12.49
N GLY A 10 -13.10 2.71 -13.71
CA GLY A 10 -14.00 1.59 -13.99
C GLY A 10 -15.45 1.97 -13.74
N THR A 11 -16.14 1.14 -12.96
CA THR A 11 -17.56 1.31 -12.61
C THR A 11 -17.78 2.15 -11.34
N VAL A 12 -16.71 2.68 -10.74
CA VAL A 12 -16.77 3.39 -9.45
C VAL A 12 -16.85 4.90 -9.68
N ASP A 13 -17.75 5.57 -8.96
CA ASP A 13 -17.86 7.03 -8.98
C ASP A 13 -16.70 7.72 -8.24
N VAL A 14 -16.42 8.98 -8.62
CA VAL A 14 -15.29 9.75 -8.06
C VAL A 14 -15.38 9.90 -6.53
N PRO A 15 -16.52 10.26 -5.92
CA PRO A 15 -16.65 10.31 -4.46
C PRO A 15 -16.31 8.99 -3.76
N THR A 16 -16.87 7.88 -4.23
CA THR A 16 -16.59 6.54 -3.67
C THR A 16 -15.10 6.20 -3.78
N TYR A 17 -14.48 6.54 -4.91
CA TYR A 17 -13.05 6.30 -5.13
C TYR A 17 -12.17 7.09 -4.15
N CYS A 18 -12.48 8.37 -3.94
CA CYS A 18 -11.77 9.21 -2.97
C CYS A 18 -11.93 8.69 -1.54
N ALA A 19 -13.15 8.30 -1.15
CA ALA A 19 -13.40 7.69 0.15
C ALA A 19 -12.60 6.38 0.32
N ALA A 20 -12.64 5.50 -0.69
CA ALA A 20 -11.86 4.26 -0.67
C ALA A 20 -10.35 4.53 -0.50
N PHE A 21 -9.80 5.55 -1.15
CA PHE A 21 -8.40 5.92 -0.99
C PHE A 21 -8.05 6.36 0.44
N LEU A 22 -8.93 7.13 1.09
CA LEU A 22 -8.75 7.50 2.49
C LEU A 22 -8.76 6.26 3.40
N PHE A 23 -9.69 5.33 3.18
CA PHE A 23 -9.76 4.07 3.93
C PHE A 23 -8.55 3.16 3.69
N ALA A 24 -8.06 3.06 2.45
CA ALA A 24 -6.82 2.33 2.17
C ALA A 24 -5.61 2.98 2.84
N LEU A 25 -5.53 4.31 2.89
CA LEU A 25 -4.45 5.02 3.59
C LEU A 25 -4.47 4.69 5.09
N ILE A 26 -5.66 4.61 5.72
CA ILE A 26 -5.80 4.15 7.10
C ILE A 26 -5.26 2.72 7.26
N GLY A 27 -5.64 1.81 6.37
CA GLY A 27 -5.14 0.43 6.38
C GLY A 27 -3.61 0.34 6.23
N ALA A 28 -3.04 1.13 5.31
CA ALA A 28 -1.60 1.21 5.09
C ALA A 28 -0.85 1.75 6.31
N LEU A 29 -1.38 2.79 6.97
CA LEU A 29 -0.80 3.35 8.20
C LEU A 29 -0.83 2.35 9.36
N ILE A 30 -1.93 1.60 9.52
CA ILE A 30 -2.04 0.55 10.54
C ILE A 30 -0.97 -0.52 10.30
N SER A 31 -0.84 -1.00 9.05
CA SER A 31 0.16 -2.00 8.65
C SER A 31 1.58 -1.50 8.90
N LEU A 32 1.88 -0.26 8.54
CA LEU A 32 3.18 0.36 8.74
C LEU A 32 3.53 0.50 10.23
N ARG A 33 2.56 0.88 11.07
CA ARG A 33 2.73 0.97 12.52
C ARG A 33 2.98 -0.41 13.14
N LEU A 34 2.27 -1.44 12.70
CA LEU A 34 2.50 -2.82 13.17
C LEU A 34 3.91 -3.30 12.80
N LYS A 35 4.37 -3.06 11.56
CA LYS A 35 5.76 -3.36 11.16
C LYS A 35 6.79 -2.63 12.01
N ALA A 36 6.59 -1.34 12.25
CA ALA A 36 7.51 -0.54 13.06
C ALA A 36 7.57 -1.00 14.52
N THR A 37 6.46 -1.50 15.08
CA THR A 37 6.41 -2.04 16.45
C THR A 37 7.21 -3.34 16.58
N ASN A 38 7.25 -4.14 15.51
CA ASN A 38 7.99 -5.40 15.43
C ASN A 38 9.45 -5.24 14.98
N ARG A 39 9.94 -4.02 14.70
CA ARG A 39 11.35 -3.78 14.38
C ARG A 39 12.22 -3.93 15.63
N ASP A 40 13.41 -4.47 15.43
CA ASP A 40 14.38 -4.70 16.50
C ASP A 40 14.88 -3.35 17.06
N LYS A 41 14.56 -3.06 18.32
CA LYS A 41 14.87 -1.79 18.98
C LYS A 41 16.36 -1.64 19.32
N LEU A 42 17.13 -2.71 19.14
CA LEU A 42 18.56 -2.80 19.51
C LEU A 42 19.52 -2.49 18.35
N SER A 43 19.01 -2.15 17.16
CA SER A 43 19.86 -1.73 16.03
C SER A 43 20.33 -0.28 16.19
N ASP A 44 21.63 -0.02 16.07
CA ASP A 44 22.26 1.32 16.16
C ASP A 44 21.70 2.34 15.12
N SER A 45 21.04 1.86 14.07
CA SER A 45 20.44 2.67 13.00
C SER A 45 18.98 3.08 13.25
N THR A 46 18.35 2.61 14.33
CA THR A 46 16.96 2.95 14.68
C THR A 46 16.90 3.99 15.80
N PRO A 47 16.17 5.11 15.64
CA PRO A 47 16.05 6.11 16.70
C PRO A 47 15.36 5.52 17.94
N TYR A 48 15.91 5.79 19.12
CA TYR A 48 15.39 5.33 20.42
C TYR A 48 13.95 5.80 20.70
N ALA A 49 13.51 6.88 20.05
CA ALA A 49 12.14 7.41 20.11
C ALA A 49 11.44 7.31 18.76
N PHE A 50 10.15 6.93 18.78
CA PHE A 50 9.32 6.83 17.58
C PHE A 50 9.14 8.20 16.90
N SER A 51 9.50 8.28 15.61
CA SER A 51 9.34 9.49 14.80
C SER A 51 8.52 9.18 13.54
N TRP A 52 7.35 9.81 13.42
CA TRP A 52 6.49 9.72 12.24
C TRP A 52 7.21 10.14 10.95
N LYS A 53 8.09 11.15 11.05
CA LYS A 53 8.88 11.63 9.89
C LYS A 53 9.88 10.57 9.43
N PHE A 54 10.58 9.92 10.37
CA PHE A 54 11.53 8.86 10.06
C PHE A 54 10.83 7.65 9.44
N LEU A 55 9.69 7.26 10.01
CA LEU A 55 8.89 6.14 9.51
C LEU A 55 8.41 6.37 8.07
N ILE A 56 7.93 7.57 7.74
CA ILE A 56 7.49 7.90 6.38
C ILE A 56 8.68 8.00 5.42
N GLN A 57 9.79 8.62 5.83
CA GLN A 57 10.96 8.79 4.97
C GLN A 57 11.65 7.46 4.63
N ASP A 58 11.83 6.60 5.64
CA ASP A 58 12.42 5.27 5.50
C ASP A 58 11.57 4.34 4.64
N ASN A 59 10.25 4.50 4.68
CA ASN A 59 9.30 3.68 3.93
C ASN A 59 8.66 4.44 2.75
N CYS A 60 9.27 5.55 2.31
CA CYS A 60 8.67 6.44 1.31
C CYS A 60 8.49 5.72 -0.04
N LEU A 61 9.50 4.95 -0.47
CA LEU A 61 9.41 4.12 -1.67
C LEU A 61 8.30 3.06 -1.55
N GLN A 62 8.22 2.37 -0.40
CA GLN A 62 7.15 1.41 -0.12
C GLN A 62 5.76 2.07 -0.14
N LEU A 63 5.61 3.29 0.37
CA LEU A 63 4.37 4.03 0.34
C LEU A 63 3.98 4.44 -1.09
N ILE A 64 4.93 4.92 -1.90
CA ILE A 64 4.67 5.27 -3.31
C ILE A 64 4.25 4.02 -4.09
N THR A 65 5.00 2.92 -3.96
CA THR A 65 4.63 1.64 -4.58
C THR A 65 3.28 1.14 -4.09
N GLY A 66 2.99 1.28 -2.80
CA GLY A 66 1.70 0.93 -2.19
C GLY A 66 0.53 1.77 -2.73
N ILE A 67 0.74 3.06 -3.01
CA ILE A 67 -0.27 3.92 -3.63
C ILE A 67 -0.57 3.46 -5.07
N CYS A 68 0.46 3.16 -5.86
CA CYS A 68 0.29 2.63 -7.21
C CYS A 68 -0.43 1.26 -7.21
N LEU A 69 -0.06 0.37 -6.29
CA LEU A 69 -0.74 -0.92 -6.11
C LEU A 69 -2.19 -0.75 -5.66
N THR A 70 -2.48 0.20 -4.76
CA THR A 70 -3.85 0.51 -4.32
C THR A 70 -4.70 0.98 -5.48
N PHE A 71 -4.15 1.88 -6.32
CA PHE A 71 -4.82 2.36 -7.52
C PHE A 71 -5.20 1.19 -8.46
N LEU A 72 -4.25 0.31 -8.76
CA LEU A 72 -4.50 -0.85 -9.61
C LEU A 72 -5.51 -1.81 -8.96
N ALA A 73 -5.37 -2.09 -7.67
CA ALA A 73 -6.28 -2.96 -6.94
C ALA A 73 -7.72 -2.43 -6.94
N PHE A 74 -7.93 -1.12 -6.83
CA PHE A 74 -9.27 -0.53 -6.92
C PHE A 74 -9.82 -0.60 -8.34
N ARG A 75 -8.99 -0.26 -9.34
CA ARG A 75 -9.39 -0.30 -10.75
C ARG A 75 -9.80 -1.71 -11.17
N PHE A 76 -9.07 -2.72 -10.72
CA PHE A 76 -9.31 -4.11 -11.07
C PHE A 76 -10.08 -4.87 -9.99
N CYS A 77 -10.62 -4.21 -8.95
CA CYS A 77 -11.29 -4.89 -7.83
C CYS A 77 -12.46 -5.77 -8.32
N ASN A 78 -13.29 -5.22 -9.21
CA ASN A 78 -14.43 -5.95 -9.76
C ASN A 78 -13.97 -7.11 -10.67
N GLU A 79 -12.92 -6.91 -11.47
CA GLU A 79 -12.38 -7.93 -12.37
C GLU A 79 -11.65 -9.06 -11.61
N LEU A 80 -10.94 -8.73 -10.51
CA LEU A 80 -10.15 -9.68 -9.71
C LEU A 80 -11.01 -10.45 -8.70
N LEU A 81 -11.97 -9.79 -8.06
CA LEU A 81 -12.74 -10.35 -6.94
C LEU A 81 -14.21 -10.61 -7.29
N GLY A 82 -14.69 -10.16 -8.45
CA GLY A 82 -16.10 -10.22 -8.82
C GLY A 82 -17.01 -9.42 -7.88
N LYS A 83 -16.44 -8.48 -7.12
CA LYS A 83 -17.12 -7.69 -6.09
C LYS A 83 -16.89 -6.22 -6.29
N GLU A 84 -17.92 -5.44 -6.00
CA GLU A 84 -17.82 -3.98 -5.97
C GLU A 84 -16.85 -3.52 -4.89
N LEU A 85 -16.21 -2.37 -5.15
CA LEU A 85 -15.29 -1.75 -4.21
C LEU A 85 -16.06 -1.29 -2.97
N THR A 86 -15.84 -1.96 -1.85
CA THR A 86 -16.38 -1.56 -0.55
C THR A 86 -15.30 -0.91 0.30
N MET A 87 -15.71 -0.04 1.24
CA MET A 87 -14.76 0.64 2.13
C MET A 87 -13.95 -0.37 2.98
N TRP A 88 -14.56 -1.49 3.35
CA TRP A 88 -13.85 -2.57 4.04
C TRP A 88 -12.77 -3.22 3.18
N LEU A 89 -13.08 -3.52 1.91
CA LEU A 89 -12.08 -4.00 0.96
C LEU A 89 -10.97 -2.97 0.76
N ALA A 90 -11.30 -1.67 0.74
CA ALA A 90 -10.31 -0.61 0.64
C ALA A 90 -9.32 -0.61 1.80
N VAL A 91 -9.79 -0.74 3.04
CA VAL A 91 -8.90 -0.89 4.22
C VAL A 91 -8.00 -2.11 4.10
N LEU A 92 -8.56 -3.27 3.70
CA LEU A 92 -7.80 -4.50 3.53
C LEU A 92 -6.72 -4.39 2.44
N ILE A 93 -7.07 -3.85 1.28
CA ILE A 93 -6.13 -3.61 0.17
C ILE A 93 -4.99 -2.71 0.63
N GLY A 94 -5.31 -1.62 1.32
CA GLY A 94 -4.30 -0.71 1.87
C GLY A 94 -3.36 -1.38 2.88
N ALA A 95 -3.91 -2.22 3.77
CA ALA A 95 -3.12 -2.95 4.76
C ALA A 95 -2.20 -4.02 4.13
N LEU A 96 -2.70 -4.73 3.11
CA LEU A 96 -1.98 -5.81 2.42
C LEU A 96 -0.91 -5.28 1.46
N ASN A 97 -1.11 -4.11 0.86
CA ASN A 97 -0.15 -3.54 -0.10
C ASN A 97 1.25 -3.35 0.48
N ASN A 98 1.34 -3.06 1.78
CA ASN A 98 2.63 -2.91 2.44
C ASN A 98 3.40 -4.24 2.58
N GLU A 99 2.69 -5.38 2.64
CA GLU A 99 3.32 -6.71 2.63
C GLU A 99 3.74 -7.12 1.23
N VAL A 100 2.90 -6.84 0.24
CA VAL A 100 3.23 -7.10 -1.17
C VAL A 100 4.47 -6.32 -1.59
N ALA A 101 4.56 -5.03 -1.25
CA ALA A 101 5.74 -4.22 -1.54
C ALA A 101 7.02 -4.79 -0.89
N GLY A 102 6.94 -5.22 0.36
CA GLY A 102 8.06 -5.87 1.05
C GLY A 102 8.45 -7.23 0.45
N LEU A 103 7.50 -7.97 -0.13
CA LEU A 103 7.80 -9.20 -0.88
C LEU A 103 8.55 -8.91 -2.19
N PHE A 104 8.16 -7.86 -2.93
CA PHE A 104 8.86 -7.45 -4.14
C PHE A 104 10.32 -7.09 -3.86
N GLU A 105 10.59 -6.36 -2.78
CA GLU A 105 11.96 -6.05 -2.34
C GLU A 105 12.76 -7.32 -2.02
N LYS A 106 12.16 -8.27 -1.30
CA LYS A 106 12.82 -9.56 -0.98
C LYS A 106 13.12 -10.38 -2.25
N ILE A 107 12.19 -10.44 -3.19
CA ILE A 107 12.37 -11.13 -4.47
C ILE A 107 13.51 -10.48 -5.26
N GLN A 108 13.54 -9.14 -5.33
CA GLN A 108 14.56 -8.40 -6.04
C GLN A 108 15.96 -8.60 -5.44
N ASN A 109 16.07 -8.58 -4.10
CA ASN A 109 17.33 -8.82 -3.41
C ASN A 109 17.83 -10.25 -3.62
N LYS A 110 16.95 -11.25 -3.52
CA LYS A 110 17.29 -12.65 -3.78
C LYS A 110 17.75 -12.88 -5.23
N ALA A 111 17.10 -12.22 -6.19
CA ALA A 111 17.52 -12.28 -7.58
C ALA A 111 18.94 -11.69 -7.75
N ARG A 112 19.23 -10.53 -7.15
CA ARG A 112 20.57 -9.92 -7.20
C ARG A 112 21.66 -10.80 -6.59
N GLU A 113 21.38 -11.53 -5.52
CA GLU A 113 22.33 -12.47 -4.91
C GLU A 113 22.58 -13.71 -5.78
N THR A 114 21.58 -14.15 -6.56
CA THR A 114 21.70 -15.34 -7.43
C THR A 114 22.54 -15.06 -8.68
N PHE A 115 22.62 -13.79 -9.11
CA PHE A 115 23.38 -13.36 -10.30
C PHE A 115 24.73 -12.70 -9.96
N LYS A 116 25.18 -12.79 -8.70
CA LYS A 116 26.50 -12.35 -8.24
C LYS A 116 27.40 -13.55 -7.98
#